data_AF-A0A2P7YZY5-F1
#
_entry.id   AF-A0A2P7YZY5-F1
#
_cell.length_a   1.000
_cell.length_b   1.000
_cell.length_c   1.000
_cell.angle_alpha   90.00
_cell.angle_beta   90.00
_cell.angle_gamma   90.00
#
_symmetry.space_group_name_H-M   'P 1'
#
loop_
_entity.id
_entity.type
_entity.pdbx_description
1 polymer ?
#
loop_
_entity_poly.entity_id
_entity_poly.type
_entity_poly.pdbx_seq_one_letter_code
_entity_poly.pdbx_strand_id
1 'polypeptide(L)'
;MSDYSVSDNEVLEKDDTDTRQSRSTSESLRLGSSSSKSNIAPYTVLDYYELTLPLINGRCLQSLNVHSFLRTLVDFLLLHSFQLKALQKREIKLADLSLHTFGNDLQGLLIKSVLPKTTQTQYTARLRHKLVELCPIFILAMYMFARFHVPDTYGEYDLTEELLQHEQFLDYKLLNGGNKLRPLSYSQQYKASTKILKINDKFKPIHLGKILTSQYNTDPELGLVSESTMNLKCLSHSIDNIQVETLCNFAGFENEKSYSIERAKREPPASVVEQIFPFLNKHTYGQNAEFDKLFRLLDYIRKTLVQDMVEVKKRFPENLICEHAIFSSQEFCDFAGISKEQNDNFTRKSIESTPESSYTTSPELAENDILKDVEVPNSIPKKRRASNDHPFEGRKRIRHLEKMVSQMQKLQESMAREMAQFIEQQSAQIDEQTNTLKKLMSSTDGLSILLATRNPNTTAYTKQILDQNNAHLTQLNRQLAQSNSDGLSISLKWNSQVQQIGLQSSQYHEKYGEARMRVLMSTPLSEVETVDEVFSNFALWHRSLADHNISLDEWAAAHNADDRSLLDTRTALVRFLETEAAKRQVPVQVMIGKLQAKLQNQKLSMVLPDMGKQILAGGTIMLD
;
A
#
# COMPACT_ATOMS: atom_id res chain seq x y z
N MET A 1 -11.52 -54.14 -28.11
CA MET A 1 -12.57 -54.92 -28.80
C MET A 1 -13.87 -54.67 -28.07
N SER A 2 -14.82 -54.07 -28.80
CA SER A 2 -16.29 -54.03 -28.63
C SER A 2 -16.90 -53.63 -27.27
N ASP A 3 -17.98 -52.87 -27.18
CA ASP A 3 -18.64 -51.81 -27.97
C ASP A 3 -19.90 -51.46 -27.13
N TYR A 4 -20.32 -50.20 -27.23
CA TYR A 4 -21.70 -49.66 -27.25
C TYR A 4 -22.88 -50.66 -27.13
N SER A 5 -24.08 -50.40 -26.58
CA SER A 5 -24.79 -49.22 -26.04
C SER A 5 -26.30 -49.55 -25.94
N VAL A 6 -27.06 -48.85 -25.06
CA VAL A 6 -28.50 -48.45 -25.22
C VAL A 6 -29.51 -49.63 -25.16
N SER A 7 -30.73 -49.60 -24.60
CA SER A 7 -31.84 -48.67 -24.34
C SER A 7 -32.66 -49.20 -23.11
N ASP A 8 -33.67 -48.58 -22.49
CA ASP A 8 -34.88 -47.94 -23.01
C ASP A 8 -35.59 -47.05 -21.97
N ASN A 9 -36.34 -46.10 -22.54
CA ASN A 9 -37.36 -45.22 -21.97
C ASN A 9 -38.53 -46.01 -21.32
N GLU A 10 -39.54 -45.49 -20.62
CA GLU A 10 -40.31 -44.25 -20.72
C GLU A 10 -41.41 -44.35 -19.62
N VAL A 11 -41.74 -43.27 -18.89
CA VAL A 11 -43.13 -42.98 -18.46
C VAL A 11 -43.32 -41.47 -18.38
N LEU A 12 -44.28 -40.99 -19.18
CA LEU A 12 -44.80 -39.63 -19.31
C LEU A 12 -45.80 -39.28 -18.21
N GLU A 13 -45.89 -37.99 -17.86
CA GLU A 13 -47.10 -37.11 -17.83
C GLU A 13 -46.77 -35.81 -17.05
N LYS A 14 -46.64 -34.66 -17.74
CA LYS A 14 -47.66 -33.60 -17.93
C LYS A 14 -48.19 -32.99 -16.63
N ASP A 15 -47.84 -31.72 -16.36
CA ASP A 15 -48.84 -30.70 -16.07
C ASP A 15 -48.29 -29.25 -16.15
N ASP A 16 -49.19 -28.37 -16.57
CA ASP A 16 -49.02 -26.94 -16.87
C ASP A 16 -49.00 -26.05 -15.61
N THR A 17 -48.38 -24.88 -15.77
CA THR A 17 -48.65 -23.59 -15.09
C THR A 17 -48.89 -23.57 -13.57
N ASP A 18 -48.00 -22.93 -12.79
CA ASP A 18 -48.33 -21.63 -12.21
C ASP A 18 -47.15 -20.91 -11.53
N THR A 19 -47.25 -19.59 -11.52
CA THR A 19 -46.20 -18.65 -11.16
C THR A 19 -46.46 -18.11 -9.75
N ARG A 20 -45.65 -18.45 -8.73
CA ARG A 20 -45.36 -17.56 -7.58
C ARG A 20 -44.31 -18.10 -6.61
N GLN A 21 -43.20 -17.35 -6.54
CA GLN A 21 -42.45 -16.94 -5.34
C GLN A 21 -42.09 -17.98 -4.26
N SER A 22 -40.80 -18.35 -4.22
CA SER A 22 -40.05 -18.37 -2.96
C SER A 22 -38.57 -18.02 -3.22
N ARG A 23 -38.13 -16.97 -2.52
CA ARG A 23 -36.79 -16.37 -2.50
C ARG A 23 -35.71 -17.39 -2.10
N SER A 24 -34.61 -17.44 -2.84
CA SER A 24 -33.29 -17.75 -2.27
C SER A 24 -32.26 -16.75 -2.80
N THR A 25 -31.49 -16.22 -1.86
CA THR A 25 -30.57 -15.10 -1.97
C THR A 25 -29.30 -15.48 -2.73
N SER A 26 -29.13 -14.91 -3.91
CA SER A 26 -27.87 -14.87 -4.67
C SER A 26 -27.64 -13.42 -5.14
N GLU A 27 -27.22 -12.55 -4.22
CA GLU A 27 -26.71 -11.22 -4.56
C GLU A 27 -25.20 -11.32 -4.82
N SER A 28 -24.84 -11.46 -6.09
CA SER A 28 -23.52 -11.13 -6.61
C SER A 28 -23.72 -10.21 -7.81
N LEU A 29 -23.64 -8.91 -7.54
CA LEU A 29 -23.43 -7.80 -8.48
C LEU A 29 -24.16 -7.89 -9.83
N ARG A 30 -25.47 -7.63 -9.82
CA ARG A 30 -26.12 -6.92 -10.93
C ARG A 30 -25.85 -5.43 -10.77
N LEU A 31 -25.00 -4.88 -11.63
CA LEU A 31 -24.94 -3.44 -11.85
C LEU A 31 -26.23 -3.02 -12.56
N GLY A 32 -26.98 -2.13 -11.93
CA GLY A 32 -28.23 -1.61 -12.45
C GLY A 32 -28.04 -0.87 -13.78
N SER A 33 -28.87 -1.22 -14.75
CA SER A 33 -29.19 -0.35 -15.87
C SER A 33 -30.10 0.77 -15.38
N SER A 34 -29.52 1.90 -14.97
CA SER A 34 -30.23 3.18 -14.97
C SER A 34 -29.71 3.99 -16.16
N SER A 35 -30.60 4.20 -17.11
CA SER A 35 -30.40 5.04 -18.28
C SER A 35 -30.08 6.47 -17.88
N SER A 36 -28.82 6.85 -17.97
CA SER A 36 -28.41 8.21 -18.27
C SER A 36 -27.31 8.11 -19.32
N LYS A 37 -27.65 8.44 -20.58
CA LYS A 37 -26.69 8.61 -21.67
C LYS A 37 -25.77 9.79 -21.32
N SER A 38 -24.71 9.53 -20.55
CA SER A 38 -23.53 10.37 -20.57
C SER A 38 -22.58 9.75 -21.58
N ASN A 39 -22.30 10.47 -22.67
CA ASN A 39 -21.17 10.21 -23.55
C ASN A 39 -19.87 10.32 -22.73
N ILE A 40 -19.53 9.28 -21.96
CA ILE A 40 -18.24 9.19 -21.27
C ILE A 40 -17.29 8.59 -22.29
N ALA A 41 -16.30 9.38 -22.71
CA ALA A 41 -15.22 8.90 -23.55
C ALA A 41 -14.63 7.60 -22.97
N PRO A 42 -14.27 6.61 -23.81
CA PRO A 42 -13.66 5.39 -23.32
C PRO A 42 -12.35 5.71 -22.59
N TYR A 43 -12.11 5.04 -21.46
CA TYR A 43 -10.81 5.14 -20.77
C TYR A 43 -9.69 4.67 -21.70
N THR A 44 -8.52 5.24 -21.51
CA THR A 44 -7.34 5.05 -22.38
C THR A 44 -6.15 4.50 -21.58
N VAL A 45 -5.07 4.14 -22.28
CA VAL A 45 -3.77 3.82 -21.66
C VAL A 45 -3.22 5.01 -20.86
N LEU A 46 -3.52 6.25 -21.26
CA LEU A 46 -3.14 7.45 -20.51
C LEU A 46 -3.78 7.48 -19.12
N ASP A 47 -5.05 7.08 -18.99
CA ASP A 47 -5.71 7.00 -17.67
C ASP A 47 -5.05 5.95 -16.77
N TYR A 48 -4.63 4.82 -17.34
CA TYR A 48 -3.85 3.80 -16.61
C TYR A 48 -2.47 4.32 -16.20
N TYR A 49 -1.80 5.02 -17.11
CA TYR A 49 -0.50 5.64 -16.86
C TYR A 49 -0.58 6.66 -15.73
N GLU A 50 -1.51 7.61 -15.78
CA GLU A 50 -1.73 8.60 -14.72
C GLU A 50 -2.12 7.97 -13.38
N LEU A 51 -2.87 6.87 -13.39
CA LEU A 51 -3.23 6.13 -12.17
C LEU A 51 -1.99 5.50 -11.51
N THR A 52 -1.06 4.97 -12.31
CA THR A 52 0.08 4.18 -11.83
C THR A 52 1.36 4.98 -11.64
N LEU A 53 1.52 6.10 -12.36
CA LEU A 53 2.69 6.96 -12.30
C LEU A 53 3.06 7.43 -10.87
N PRO A 54 2.12 7.85 -10.01
CA PRO A 54 2.45 8.22 -8.62
C PRO A 54 3.05 7.06 -7.81
N LEU A 55 2.66 5.82 -8.13
CA LEU A 55 3.18 4.60 -7.45
C LEU A 55 4.60 4.28 -7.89
N ILE A 56 4.94 4.57 -9.14
CA ILE A 56 6.29 4.41 -9.69
C ILE A 56 7.19 5.56 -9.25
N ASN A 57 6.66 6.78 -9.11
CA ASN A 57 7.43 7.92 -8.63
C ASN A 57 7.88 7.72 -7.17
N GLY A 58 7.02 7.15 -6.33
CA GLY A 58 7.35 6.83 -4.95
C GLY A 58 7.04 7.91 -3.92
N ARG A 59 6.68 9.14 -4.37
CA ARG A 59 6.21 10.24 -3.49
C ARG A 59 5.14 9.85 -2.50
N CYS A 60 4.22 8.99 -2.92
CA CYS A 60 3.09 8.57 -2.09
C CYS A 60 3.43 7.39 -1.17
N LEU A 61 4.67 6.88 -1.21
CA LEU A 61 5.13 5.70 -0.47
C LEU A 61 5.87 6.06 0.82
N GLN A 62 6.35 7.29 1.00
CA GLN A 62 7.19 7.70 2.14
C GLN A 62 6.51 7.52 3.52
N SER A 63 5.19 7.41 3.59
CA SER A 63 4.42 7.21 4.84
C SER A 63 3.82 5.80 5.00
N LEU A 64 4.11 4.87 4.08
CA LEU A 64 3.30 3.65 3.90
C LEU A 64 4.16 2.41 3.52
N ASN A 65 3.60 1.23 3.73
CA ASN A 65 4.27 -0.05 3.49
C ASN A 65 4.56 -0.28 1.98
N VAL A 66 5.85 -0.25 1.62
CA VAL A 66 6.38 -0.41 0.24
C VAL A 66 5.87 -1.68 -0.43
N HIS A 67 5.91 -2.81 0.29
CA HIS A 67 5.48 -4.11 -0.21
C HIS A 67 4.00 -4.10 -0.60
N SER A 68 3.14 -3.48 0.21
CA SER A 68 1.71 -3.40 -0.09
C SER A 68 1.44 -2.62 -1.37
N PHE A 69 2.20 -1.56 -1.61
CA PHE A 69 2.01 -0.73 -2.80
C PHE A 69 2.52 -1.38 -4.07
N LEU A 70 3.75 -1.90 -4.06
CA LEU A 70 4.31 -2.63 -5.19
C LEU A 70 3.47 -3.88 -5.51
N ARG A 71 2.96 -4.59 -4.50
CA ARG A 71 2.01 -5.69 -4.70
C ARG A 71 0.73 -5.22 -5.40
N THR A 72 0.23 -4.03 -5.07
CA THR A 72 -0.98 -3.48 -5.70
C THR A 72 -0.70 -2.98 -7.12
N LEU A 73 0.49 -2.43 -7.38
CA LEU A 73 0.93 -2.08 -8.72
C LEU A 73 1.04 -3.33 -9.62
N VAL A 74 1.60 -4.44 -9.11
CA VAL A 74 1.58 -5.73 -9.79
C VAL A 74 0.14 -6.23 -9.99
N ASP A 75 -0.74 -6.05 -9.01
CA ASP A 75 -2.15 -6.44 -9.14
C ASP A 75 -2.89 -5.68 -10.27
N PHE A 76 -2.57 -4.40 -10.45
CA PHE A 76 -3.08 -3.58 -11.55
C PHE A 76 -2.49 -4.03 -12.88
N LEU A 77 -1.18 -4.27 -12.92
CA LEU A 77 -0.47 -4.78 -14.09
C LEU A 77 -1.03 -6.13 -14.58
N LEU A 78 -1.30 -7.07 -13.67
CA LEU A 78 -1.84 -8.39 -14.04
C LEU A 78 -3.22 -8.30 -14.70
N LEU A 79 -4.03 -7.32 -14.30
CA LEU A 79 -5.31 -7.07 -14.96
C LEU A 79 -5.12 -6.28 -16.27
N HIS A 80 -4.22 -5.31 -16.29
CA HIS A 80 -3.99 -4.46 -17.44
C HIS A 80 -3.23 -5.17 -18.54
N SER A 81 -1.96 -5.47 -18.30
CA SER A 81 -1.12 -6.12 -19.30
C SER A 81 -1.59 -7.55 -19.54
N PHE A 82 -1.82 -8.37 -18.52
CA PHE A 82 -2.08 -9.81 -18.73
C PHE A 82 -3.57 -10.19 -18.84
N GLN A 83 -4.49 -9.22 -18.69
CA GLN A 83 -5.95 -9.45 -18.79
C GLN A 83 -6.47 -10.56 -17.86
N LEU A 84 -5.80 -10.79 -16.72
CA LEU A 84 -6.15 -11.84 -15.77
C LEU A 84 -7.25 -11.38 -14.80
N LYS A 85 -8.29 -12.20 -14.66
CA LYS A 85 -9.41 -11.89 -13.75
C LYS A 85 -9.00 -11.98 -12.28
N ALA A 86 -9.79 -11.36 -11.41
CA ALA A 86 -9.50 -11.27 -9.97
C ALA A 86 -9.23 -12.59 -9.25
N LEU A 87 -9.90 -13.69 -9.63
CA LEU A 87 -9.61 -15.02 -9.08
C LEU A 87 -8.31 -15.60 -9.64
N GLN A 88 -8.09 -15.49 -10.95
CA GLN A 88 -6.88 -16.01 -11.61
C GLN A 88 -5.62 -15.35 -11.04
N LYS A 89 -5.58 -14.01 -10.98
CA LYS A 89 -4.40 -13.27 -10.52
C LYS A 89 -4.00 -13.56 -9.07
N ARG A 90 -4.97 -13.88 -8.21
CA ARG A 90 -4.72 -14.24 -6.81
C ARG A 90 -4.13 -15.63 -6.65
N GLU A 91 -4.44 -16.54 -7.55
CA GLU A 91 -3.98 -17.92 -7.47
C GLU A 91 -2.58 -18.15 -8.04
N ILE A 92 -2.03 -17.18 -8.78
CA ILE A 92 -0.68 -17.24 -9.37
C ILE A 92 0.36 -17.51 -8.29
N LYS A 93 1.14 -18.57 -8.50
CA LYS A 93 2.30 -18.95 -7.70
C LYS A 93 3.60 -18.47 -8.37
N LEU A 94 4.72 -18.53 -7.65
CA LEU A 94 6.03 -18.25 -8.24
C LEU A 94 6.38 -19.26 -9.34
N ALA A 95 6.01 -20.54 -9.19
CA ALA A 95 6.20 -21.57 -10.22
C ALA A 95 5.42 -21.33 -11.51
N ASP A 96 4.37 -20.50 -11.47
CA ASP A 96 3.57 -20.17 -12.65
C ASP A 96 4.24 -19.12 -13.56
N LEU A 97 5.34 -18.51 -13.09
CA LEU A 97 6.10 -17.49 -13.79
C LEU A 97 7.33 -18.12 -14.45
N SER A 98 7.54 -17.79 -15.73
CA SER A 98 8.71 -18.27 -16.45
C SER A 98 9.18 -17.28 -17.51
N LEU A 99 10.44 -17.39 -17.90
CA LEU A 99 10.99 -16.70 -19.06
C LEU A 99 10.80 -17.58 -20.29
N HIS A 100 10.26 -17.02 -21.36
CA HIS A 100 10.10 -17.72 -22.63
C HIS A 100 10.64 -16.89 -23.79
N THR A 101 11.25 -17.55 -24.77
CA THR A 101 11.75 -16.91 -25.98
C THR A 101 10.71 -17.06 -27.09
N PHE A 102 10.26 -15.94 -27.64
CA PHE A 102 9.31 -15.85 -28.73
C PHE A 102 10.02 -15.44 -30.03
N GLY A 103 9.55 -15.93 -31.17
CA GLY A 103 10.13 -15.59 -32.47
C GLY A 103 11.60 -16.01 -32.56
N ASN A 104 12.44 -15.13 -33.10
CA ASN A 104 13.85 -15.46 -33.29
C ASN A 104 14.65 -15.39 -31.98
N ASP A 105 14.45 -14.36 -31.14
CA ASP A 105 15.21 -14.16 -29.88
C ASP A 105 14.50 -13.26 -28.84
N LEU A 106 13.18 -13.06 -28.95
CA LEU A 106 12.47 -12.13 -28.07
C LEU A 106 12.14 -12.76 -26.72
N GLN A 107 12.84 -12.35 -25.66
CA GLN A 107 12.57 -12.82 -24.31
C GLN A 107 11.37 -12.10 -23.68
N GLY A 108 10.40 -12.87 -23.20
CA GLY A 108 9.17 -12.39 -22.57
C GLY A 108 8.84 -13.12 -21.28
N LEU A 109 8.11 -12.43 -20.40
CA LEU A 109 7.52 -12.99 -19.20
C LEU A 109 6.27 -13.78 -19.59
N LEU A 110 6.26 -15.07 -19.29
CA LEU A 110 5.13 -15.98 -19.49
C LEU A 110 4.50 -16.32 -18.14
N ILE A 111 3.18 -16.18 -18.05
CA ILE A 111 2.37 -16.56 -16.89
C ILE A 111 1.46 -17.72 -17.28
N LYS A 112 1.59 -18.82 -16.55
CA LYS A 112 0.64 -19.93 -16.56
C LYS A 112 -0.47 -19.65 -15.56
N SER A 113 -1.73 -19.75 -15.98
CA SER A 113 -2.87 -19.57 -15.09
C SER A 113 -3.90 -20.67 -15.33
N VAL A 114 -4.68 -20.99 -14.29
CA VAL A 114 -5.74 -22.00 -14.37
C VAL A 114 -7.09 -21.30 -14.26
N LEU A 115 -7.99 -21.60 -15.19
CA LEU A 115 -9.35 -21.05 -15.18
C LEU A 115 -10.17 -21.68 -14.04
N PRO A 116 -10.75 -20.88 -13.10
CA PRO A 116 -11.42 -21.41 -11.91
C PRO A 116 -12.61 -22.35 -12.19
N LYS A 117 -13.27 -22.20 -13.35
CA LYS A 117 -14.48 -22.96 -13.68
C LYS A 117 -14.23 -24.18 -14.55
N THR A 118 -13.20 -24.15 -15.39
CA THR A 118 -12.96 -25.19 -16.40
C THR A 118 -11.70 -26.00 -16.11
N THR A 119 -10.89 -25.59 -15.13
CA THR A 119 -9.55 -26.16 -14.82
C THR A 119 -8.58 -26.17 -16.02
N GLN A 120 -8.94 -25.50 -17.11
CA GLN A 120 -8.10 -25.39 -18.29
C GLN A 120 -6.93 -24.46 -18.01
N THR A 121 -5.76 -24.88 -18.48
CA THR A 121 -4.55 -24.06 -18.41
C THR A 121 -4.59 -23.00 -19.50
N GLN A 122 -4.22 -21.79 -19.13
CA GLN A 122 -4.15 -20.62 -19.99
C GLN A 122 -2.81 -19.94 -19.80
N TYR A 123 -2.17 -19.62 -20.91
CA TYR A 123 -0.89 -18.94 -21.01
C TYR A 123 -1.11 -17.51 -21.48
N THR A 124 -0.39 -16.58 -20.88
CA THR A 124 -0.33 -15.19 -21.31
C THR A 124 1.09 -14.66 -21.16
N ALA A 125 1.52 -13.79 -22.07
CA ALA A 125 2.89 -13.34 -22.13
C ALA A 125 3.02 -11.83 -22.40
N ARG A 126 4.14 -11.26 -21.95
CA ARG A 126 4.48 -9.86 -22.22
C ARG A 126 5.98 -9.69 -22.43
N LEU A 127 6.33 -8.82 -23.37
CA LEU A 127 7.69 -8.33 -23.58
C LEU A 127 7.96 -7.09 -22.72
N ARG A 128 9.20 -6.61 -22.72
CA ARG A 128 9.53 -5.32 -22.10
C ARG A 128 8.89 -4.20 -22.91
N HIS A 129 8.24 -3.26 -22.23
CA HIS A 129 7.62 -2.11 -22.90
C HIS A 129 8.66 -1.04 -23.24
N LYS A 130 8.44 -0.24 -24.28
CA LYS A 130 9.26 0.93 -24.62
C LYS A 130 9.43 1.93 -23.47
N LEU A 131 8.43 2.11 -22.62
CA LEU A 131 8.47 2.96 -21.43
C LEU A 131 8.69 2.10 -20.19
N VAL A 132 9.48 2.60 -19.24
CA VAL A 132 9.78 1.85 -18.01
C VAL A 132 8.55 1.75 -17.11
N GLU A 133 7.73 2.79 -17.10
CA GLU A 133 6.54 2.94 -16.27
C GLU A 133 5.39 2.01 -16.68
N LEU A 134 5.37 1.59 -17.96
CA LEU A 134 4.40 0.63 -18.49
C LEU A 134 4.98 -0.78 -18.64
N CYS A 135 6.25 -0.99 -18.26
CA CYS A 135 6.93 -2.26 -18.46
C CYS A 135 6.50 -3.31 -17.43
N PRO A 136 5.82 -4.40 -17.85
CA PRO A 136 5.36 -5.42 -16.91
C PRO A 136 6.50 -6.14 -16.21
N ILE A 137 7.60 -6.35 -16.93
CA ILE A 137 8.78 -7.03 -16.42
C ILE A 137 9.49 -6.17 -15.38
N PHE A 138 9.59 -4.86 -15.61
CA PHE A 138 10.15 -3.91 -14.64
C PHE A 138 9.34 -3.87 -13.36
N ILE A 139 8.02 -3.71 -13.47
CA ILE A 139 7.12 -3.63 -12.31
C ILE A 139 7.18 -4.93 -11.48
N LEU A 140 7.22 -6.09 -12.14
CA LEU A 140 7.45 -7.36 -11.46
C LEU A 140 8.83 -7.39 -10.80
N ALA A 141 9.88 -6.93 -11.49
CA ALA A 141 11.23 -6.90 -10.96
C ALA A 141 11.36 -6.02 -9.72
N MET A 142 10.75 -4.83 -9.70
CA MET A 142 10.69 -3.96 -8.52
C MET A 142 10.02 -4.65 -7.34
N TYR A 143 8.89 -5.32 -7.59
CA TYR A 143 8.17 -6.02 -6.52
C TYR A 143 8.97 -7.21 -5.98
N MET A 144 9.54 -8.04 -6.86
CA MET A 144 10.40 -9.16 -6.44
C MET A 144 11.65 -8.66 -5.71
N PHE A 145 12.25 -7.56 -6.16
CA PHE A 145 13.35 -6.91 -5.46
C PHE A 145 12.95 -6.51 -4.06
N ALA A 146 11.83 -5.80 -3.90
CA ALA A 146 11.34 -5.39 -2.58
C ALA A 146 11.13 -6.60 -1.65
N ARG A 147 10.54 -7.69 -2.16
CA ARG A 147 10.32 -8.91 -1.35
C ARG A 147 11.60 -9.51 -0.76
N PHE A 148 12.74 -9.40 -1.44
CA PHE A 148 14.02 -9.97 -0.99
C PHE A 148 14.95 -8.95 -0.32
N HIS A 149 14.92 -7.69 -0.74
CA HIS A 149 15.96 -6.70 -0.40
C HIS A 149 15.44 -5.53 0.44
N VAL A 150 14.12 -5.37 0.58
CA VAL A 150 13.54 -4.27 1.35
C VAL A 150 12.83 -4.85 2.57
N PRO A 151 13.22 -4.48 3.81
CA PRO A 151 12.50 -4.92 4.99
C PRO A 151 11.08 -4.36 5.00
N ASP A 152 10.15 -5.11 5.56
CA ASP A 152 8.78 -4.66 5.76
C ASP A 152 8.68 -3.63 6.90
N THR A 153 7.46 -3.21 7.25
CA THR A 153 7.22 -2.24 8.34
C THR A 153 7.70 -2.70 9.71
N TYR A 154 7.99 -3.99 9.89
CA TYR A 154 8.49 -4.59 11.12
C TYR A 154 10.00 -4.88 11.07
N GLY A 155 10.67 -4.56 9.97
CA GLY A 155 12.10 -4.80 9.78
C GLY A 155 12.44 -6.17 9.17
N GLU A 156 11.43 -6.96 8.79
CA GLU A 156 11.63 -8.35 8.33
C GLU A 156 11.60 -8.44 6.80
N TYR A 157 12.42 -9.32 6.23
CA TYR A 157 12.41 -9.60 4.78
C TYR A 157 11.33 -10.63 4.44
N ASP A 158 10.52 -10.38 3.41
CA ASP A 158 9.44 -11.32 3.01
C ASP A 158 10.03 -12.63 2.47
N LEU A 159 11.05 -12.56 1.63
CA LEU A 159 11.75 -13.73 1.09
C LEU A 159 13.23 -13.68 1.48
N THR A 160 13.75 -14.80 1.98
CA THR A 160 15.14 -14.97 2.41
C THR A 160 15.76 -16.17 1.69
N GLU A 161 17.09 -16.26 1.68
CA GLU A 161 17.79 -17.34 0.99
C GLU A 161 17.46 -18.73 1.57
N GLU A 162 17.24 -18.81 2.89
CA GLU A 162 16.89 -20.06 3.58
C GLU A 162 15.54 -20.63 3.10
N LEU A 163 14.61 -19.76 2.70
CA LEU A 163 13.30 -20.18 2.21
C LEU A 163 13.36 -20.80 0.82
N LEU A 164 14.42 -20.56 0.04
CA LEU A 164 14.61 -21.20 -1.27
C LEU A 164 14.88 -22.70 -1.16
N GLN A 165 15.41 -23.15 -0.02
CA GLN A 165 15.66 -24.56 0.25
C GLN A 165 14.39 -25.32 0.62
N HIS A 166 13.30 -24.61 0.91
CA HIS A 166 12.02 -25.23 1.24
C HIS A 166 11.29 -25.63 -0.04
N GLU A 167 10.78 -26.87 -0.08
CA GLU A 167 10.02 -27.41 -1.22
C GLU A 167 8.82 -26.53 -1.61
N GLN A 168 8.27 -25.79 -0.64
CA GLN A 168 7.10 -24.92 -0.80
C GLN A 168 7.40 -23.56 -1.43
N PHE A 169 8.67 -23.20 -1.69
CA PHE A 169 9.03 -21.90 -2.27
C PHE A 169 8.30 -21.64 -3.60
N LEU A 170 8.23 -22.67 -4.44
CA LEU A 170 7.53 -22.65 -5.72
C LEU A 170 6.01 -22.42 -5.57
N ASP A 171 5.43 -22.80 -4.44
CA ASP A 171 4.01 -22.63 -4.13
C ASP A 171 3.66 -21.27 -3.54
N TYR A 172 4.65 -20.43 -3.25
CA TYR A 172 4.40 -19.10 -2.73
C TYR A 172 3.60 -18.28 -3.74
N LYS A 173 2.59 -17.58 -3.23
CA LYS A 173 1.74 -16.72 -4.04
C LYS A 173 2.50 -15.49 -4.48
N LEU A 174 2.32 -15.12 -5.74
CA LEU A 174 2.82 -13.85 -6.26
C LEU A 174 2.17 -12.70 -5.47
N LEU A 175 0.84 -12.70 -5.37
CA LEU A 175 0.08 -11.78 -4.52
C LEU A 175 -0.24 -12.45 -3.19
N ASN A 176 0.73 -12.44 -2.27
CA ASN A 176 0.58 -13.06 -0.94
C ASN A 176 -0.39 -12.29 -0.04
N GLY A 177 -1.07 -13.01 0.85
CA GLY A 177 -1.98 -12.46 1.86
C GLY A 177 -1.33 -12.39 3.24
N GLY A 178 -2.01 -12.90 4.27
CA GLY A 178 -1.48 -12.97 5.63
C GLY A 178 -0.33 -13.98 5.82
N ASN A 179 -0.10 -14.88 4.86
CA ASN A 179 1.10 -15.71 4.78
C ASN A 179 1.49 -15.93 3.30
N LYS A 180 2.66 -16.51 3.05
CA LYS A 180 3.26 -16.65 1.71
C LYS A 180 2.51 -17.63 0.80
N LEU A 181 1.82 -18.61 1.37
CA LEU A 181 1.06 -19.64 0.65
C LEU A 181 -0.41 -19.24 0.39
N ARG A 182 -0.94 -18.30 1.17
CA ARG A 182 -2.34 -17.87 1.06
C ARG A 182 -2.44 -16.71 0.07
N PRO A 183 -3.43 -16.77 -0.83
CA PRO A 183 -3.69 -15.66 -1.74
C PRO A 183 -4.15 -14.43 -0.97
N LEU A 184 -3.88 -13.25 -1.53
CA LEU A 184 -4.43 -11.99 -1.04
C LEU A 184 -5.97 -12.06 -0.98
N SER A 185 -6.57 -11.69 0.15
CA SER A 185 -8.03 -11.69 0.25
C SER A 185 -8.65 -10.59 -0.60
N TYR A 186 -9.89 -10.79 -1.06
CA TYR A 186 -10.61 -9.79 -1.86
C TYR A 186 -10.75 -8.45 -1.12
N SER A 187 -11.03 -8.50 0.19
CA SER A 187 -11.19 -7.29 1.01
C SER A 187 -9.87 -6.53 1.16
N GLN A 188 -8.73 -7.23 1.30
CA GLN A 188 -7.41 -6.59 1.33
C GLN A 188 -7.07 -5.94 -0.02
N GLN A 189 -7.30 -6.66 -1.12
CA GLN A 189 -7.10 -6.15 -2.47
C GLN A 189 -7.94 -4.89 -2.72
N TYR A 190 -9.24 -4.94 -2.44
CA TYR A 190 -10.14 -3.81 -2.61
C TYR A 190 -9.73 -2.58 -1.77
N LYS A 191 -9.35 -2.81 -0.50
CA LYS A 191 -8.87 -1.75 0.40
C LYS A 191 -7.60 -1.11 -0.14
N ALA A 192 -6.65 -1.91 -0.66
CA ALA A 192 -5.42 -1.40 -1.24
C ALA A 192 -5.67 -0.57 -2.51
N SER A 193 -6.49 -1.07 -3.43
CA SER A 193 -6.86 -0.34 -4.64
C SER A 193 -7.58 0.98 -4.32
N THR A 194 -8.45 0.98 -3.32
CA THR A 194 -9.18 2.19 -2.90
C THR A 194 -8.24 3.23 -2.28
N LYS A 195 -7.20 2.81 -1.55
CA LYS A 195 -6.17 3.73 -1.05
C LYS A 195 -5.44 4.43 -2.19
N ILE A 196 -5.12 3.71 -3.27
CA ILE A 196 -4.46 4.30 -4.45
C ILE A 196 -5.37 5.31 -5.14
N LEU A 197 -6.66 5.00 -5.27
CA LEU A 197 -7.61 5.94 -5.85
C LEU A 197 -7.79 7.21 -5.01
N LYS A 198 -7.57 7.17 -3.69
CA LYS A 198 -7.56 8.38 -2.85
C LYS A 198 -6.32 9.24 -3.04
N ILE A 199 -5.25 8.69 -3.60
CA ILE A 199 -4.06 9.46 -3.99
C ILE A 199 -4.33 10.21 -5.29
N ASN A 200 -5.21 9.68 -6.15
CA ASN A 200 -5.58 10.27 -7.42
C ASN A 200 -7.09 10.55 -7.47
N ASP A 201 -7.49 11.75 -7.04
CA ASP A 201 -8.90 12.18 -6.96
C ASP A 201 -9.62 12.22 -8.33
N LYS A 202 -8.89 12.03 -9.44
CA LYS A 202 -9.45 11.98 -10.80
C LYS A 202 -10.37 10.78 -11.02
N PHE A 203 -10.14 9.65 -10.33
CA PHE A 203 -10.79 8.39 -10.65
C PHE A 203 -11.68 7.84 -9.53
N LYS A 204 -12.94 7.52 -9.86
CA LYS A 204 -13.86 6.86 -8.91
C LYS A 204 -13.63 5.35 -8.87
N PRO A 205 -13.79 4.67 -7.71
CA PRO A 205 -13.63 3.22 -7.58
C PRO A 205 -14.46 2.37 -8.56
N ILE A 206 -15.65 2.85 -8.93
CA ILE A 206 -16.53 2.19 -9.90
C ILE A 206 -15.93 2.08 -11.31
N HIS A 207 -14.94 2.91 -11.63
CA HIS A 207 -14.31 2.96 -12.94
C HIS A 207 -12.98 2.20 -13.01
N LEU A 208 -12.40 1.83 -11.86
CA LEU A 208 -11.10 1.18 -11.78
C LEU A 208 -11.00 -0.06 -12.68
N GLY A 209 -12.00 -0.94 -12.64
CA GLY A 209 -12.01 -2.12 -13.49
C GLY A 209 -11.92 -1.78 -14.98
N LYS A 210 -12.61 -0.71 -15.44
CA LYS A 210 -12.59 -0.28 -16.83
C LYS A 210 -11.25 0.33 -17.24
N ILE A 211 -10.67 1.17 -16.37
CA ILE A 211 -9.35 1.79 -16.58
C ILE A 211 -8.30 0.69 -16.70
N LEU A 212 -8.27 -0.25 -15.75
CA LEU A 212 -7.29 -1.32 -15.74
C LEU A 212 -7.43 -2.23 -16.97
N THR A 213 -8.64 -2.47 -17.49
CA THR A 213 -8.80 -3.29 -18.71
C THR A 213 -8.62 -2.52 -20.02
N SER A 214 -8.48 -1.19 -19.99
CA SER A 214 -8.33 -0.42 -21.22
C SER A 214 -6.97 -0.67 -21.87
N GLN A 215 -6.98 -0.90 -23.17
CA GLN A 215 -5.78 -1.02 -24.02
C GLN A 215 -5.83 -0.03 -25.18
N TYR A 216 -6.81 0.87 -25.17
CA TYR A 216 -6.99 1.87 -26.20
C TYR A 216 -5.99 3.01 -25.96
N ASN A 217 -5.05 3.18 -26.89
CA ASN A 217 -4.01 4.20 -26.78
C ASN A 217 -4.22 5.30 -27.83
N THR A 218 -4.37 6.53 -27.36
CA THR A 218 -4.48 7.74 -28.21
C THR A 218 -3.22 8.58 -28.20
N ASP A 219 -2.27 8.26 -27.31
CA ASP A 219 -1.07 9.04 -27.09
C ASP A 219 0.15 8.32 -27.70
N PRO A 220 0.80 8.90 -28.72
CA PRO A 220 1.98 8.31 -29.34
C PRO A 220 3.19 8.24 -28.40
N GLU A 221 3.23 9.04 -27.33
CA GLU A 221 4.30 8.97 -26.34
C GLU A 221 4.23 7.69 -25.50
N LEU A 222 3.00 7.19 -25.26
CA LEU A 222 2.76 6.00 -24.47
C LEU A 222 2.93 4.69 -25.23
N GLY A 223 3.14 4.74 -26.55
CA GLY A 223 3.36 3.57 -27.38
C GLY A 223 2.66 3.68 -28.72
N LEU A 224 2.32 2.53 -29.31
CA LEU A 224 1.62 2.48 -30.59
C LEU A 224 0.20 3.07 -30.40
N VAL A 225 -0.14 4.09 -31.19
CA VAL A 225 -1.51 4.63 -31.24
C VAL A 225 -2.40 3.57 -31.88
N SER A 226 -3.52 3.25 -31.22
CA SER A 226 -4.48 2.28 -31.73
C SER A 226 -5.83 2.95 -31.85
N GLU A 227 -6.31 3.11 -33.09
CA GLU A 227 -7.59 3.79 -33.38
C GLU A 227 -8.82 2.92 -33.13
N SER A 228 -8.63 1.64 -32.79
CA SER A 228 -9.72 0.73 -32.45
C SER A 228 -9.39 -0.11 -31.22
N THR A 229 -10.41 -0.52 -30.47
CA THR A 229 -10.29 -1.59 -29.47
C THR A 229 -10.09 -2.92 -30.19
N MET A 230 -8.93 -3.10 -30.83
CA MET A 230 -8.52 -4.40 -31.35
C MET A 230 -8.55 -5.39 -30.20
N ASN A 231 -9.26 -6.51 -30.38
CA ASN A 231 -9.22 -7.65 -29.47
C ASN A 231 -7.85 -8.35 -29.61
N LEU A 232 -6.76 -7.66 -29.23
CA LEU A 232 -5.42 -8.21 -29.15
C LEU A 232 -5.43 -9.28 -28.05
N LYS A 233 -5.69 -10.52 -28.46
CA LYS A 233 -5.72 -11.67 -27.56
C LYS A 233 -4.29 -12.10 -27.30
N CYS A 234 -3.79 -11.80 -26.10
CA CYS A 234 -2.55 -12.40 -25.60
C CYS A 234 -2.81 -13.52 -24.58
N LEU A 235 -3.93 -14.20 -24.77
CA LEU A 235 -4.43 -15.25 -23.91
C LEU A 235 -4.67 -16.46 -24.78
N SER A 236 -3.99 -17.56 -24.48
CA SER A 236 -4.06 -18.79 -25.28
C SER A 236 -4.00 -20.03 -24.41
N HIS A 237 -4.54 -21.15 -24.89
CA HIS A 237 -4.41 -22.46 -24.22
C HIS A 237 -3.08 -23.17 -24.56
N SER A 238 -2.36 -22.68 -25.57
CA SER A 238 -1.00 -23.12 -25.94
C SER A 238 -0.07 -21.92 -26.07
N ILE A 239 1.19 -22.10 -25.69
CA ILE A 239 2.24 -21.08 -25.80
C ILE A 239 2.48 -20.71 -27.28
N ASP A 240 2.48 -21.70 -28.16
CA ASP A 240 2.77 -21.53 -29.61
C ASP A 240 1.76 -20.65 -30.34
N ASN A 241 0.56 -20.50 -29.77
CA ASN A 241 -0.52 -19.70 -30.34
C ASN A 241 -0.44 -18.22 -29.92
N ILE A 242 0.55 -17.82 -29.11
CA ILE A 242 0.77 -16.43 -28.73
C ILE A 242 1.51 -15.73 -29.88
N GLN A 243 0.85 -14.80 -30.55
CA GLN A 243 1.40 -14.10 -31.70
C GLN A 243 2.45 -13.05 -31.27
N VAL A 244 3.64 -13.12 -31.88
CA VAL A 244 4.76 -12.18 -31.64
C VAL A 244 4.37 -10.73 -31.95
N GLU A 245 3.61 -10.51 -33.03
CA GLU A 245 3.13 -9.18 -33.42
C GLU A 245 2.24 -8.57 -32.33
N THR A 246 1.34 -9.36 -31.74
CA THR A 246 0.53 -8.92 -30.61
C THR A 246 1.40 -8.53 -29.41
N LEU A 247 2.46 -9.30 -29.12
CA LEU A 247 3.40 -8.99 -28.04
C LEU A 247 4.15 -7.68 -28.27
N CYS A 248 4.60 -7.43 -29.50
CA CYS A 248 5.28 -6.18 -29.89
C CYS A 248 4.35 -4.97 -29.75
N ASN A 249 3.10 -5.10 -30.20
CA ASN A 249 2.09 -4.03 -30.09
C ASN A 249 1.85 -3.64 -28.62
N PHE A 250 1.69 -4.62 -27.72
CA PHE A 250 1.56 -4.36 -26.28
C PHE A 250 2.81 -3.75 -25.64
N ALA A 251 3.99 -3.94 -26.25
CA ALA A 251 5.24 -3.33 -25.81
C ALA A 251 5.45 -1.92 -26.39
N GLY A 252 4.55 -1.44 -27.25
CA GLY A 252 4.63 -0.13 -27.90
C GLY A 252 5.48 -0.13 -29.18
N PHE A 253 5.60 -1.27 -29.85
CA PHE A 253 6.34 -1.43 -31.11
C PHE A 253 5.41 -1.99 -32.20
N GLU A 254 5.64 -1.58 -33.45
CA GLU A 254 4.82 -2.00 -34.59
C GLU A 254 4.99 -3.49 -34.95
N ASN A 255 6.20 -4.04 -34.78
CA ASN A 255 6.53 -5.40 -35.20
C ASN A 255 7.84 -5.87 -34.53
N GLU A 256 8.19 -7.14 -34.76
CA GLU A 256 9.43 -7.76 -34.24
C GLU A 256 10.70 -7.02 -34.70
N LYS A 257 10.73 -6.45 -35.91
CA LYS A 257 11.91 -5.76 -36.43
C LYS A 257 12.12 -4.39 -35.78
N SER A 258 11.04 -3.73 -35.38
CA SER A 258 11.09 -2.43 -34.69
C SER A 258 11.28 -2.56 -33.18
N TYR A 259 11.15 -3.78 -32.63
CA TYR A 259 11.38 -4.04 -31.21
C TYR A 259 12.85 -3.80 -30.82
N SER A 260 13.10 -2.66 -30.18
CA SER A 260 14.40 -2.27 -29.64
C SER A 260 14.21 -1.52 -28.34
N ILE A 261 14.75 -2.08 -27.25
CA ILE A 261 14.73 -1.43 -25.93
C ILE A 261 16.03 -0.66 -25.76
N GLU A 262 15.99 0.66 -25.97
CA GLU A 262 17.17 1.54 -25.90
C GLU A 262 17.95 1.39 -24.58
N ARG A 263 17.24 1.36 -23.46
CA ARG A 263 17.83 1.18 -22.13
C ARG A 263 18.41 -0.22 -21.88
N ALA A 264 18.12 -1.20 -22.74
CA ALA A 264 18.72 -2.53 -22.68
C ALA A 264 20.03 -2.65 -23.49
N LYS A 265 20.40 -1.62 -24.28
CA LYS A 265 21.61 -1.65 -25.12
C LYS A 265 22.91 -1.67 -24.33
N ARG A 266 22.91 -1.10 -23.11
CA ARG A 266 24.09 -1.07 -22.23
C ARG A 266 24.03 -2.25 -21.27
N GLU A 267 25.09 -3.04 -21.25
CA GLU A 267 25.24 -4.14 -20.29
C GLU A 267 25.50 -3.59 -18.88
N PRO A 268 24.71 -3.98 -17.87
CA PRO A 268 24.91 -3.54 -16.49
C PRO A 268 26.19 -4.14 -15.87
N PRO A 269 26.85 -3.45 -14.93
CA PRO A 269 28.02 -3.98 -14.24
C PRO A 269 27.69 -5.27 -13.49
N ALA A 270 28.50 -6.31 -13.69
CA ALA A 270 28.28 -7.62 -13.06
C ALA A 270 28.25 -7.52 -11.53
N SER A 271 29.12 -6.71 -10.94
CA SER A 271 29.17 -6.44 -9.50
C SER A 271 27.86 -5.91 -8.91
N VAL A 272 27.11 -5.09 -9.66
CA VAL A 272 25.81 -4.56 -9.23
C VAL A 272 24.72 -5.62 -9.43
N VAL A 273 24.74 -6.33 -10.56
CA VAL A 273 23.76 -7.39 -10.86
C VAL A 273 23.86 -8.54 -9.85
N GLU A 274 25.08 -8.94 -9.48
CA GLU A 274 25.33 -10.05 -8.56
C GLU A 274 24.90 -9.74 -7.12
N GLN A 275 24.80 -8.47 -6.73
CA GLN A 275 24.22 -8.05 -5.45
C GLN A 275 22.69 -8.25 -5.41
N ILE A 276 22.04 -8.33 -6.56
CA ILE A 276 20.60 -8.55 -6.66
C ILE A 276 20.33 -10.05 -6.80
N PHE A 277 19.64 -10.60 -5.80
CA PHE A 277 19.36 -12.03 -5.64
C PHE A 277 20.66 -12.86 -5.58
N PRO A 278 21.50 -12.64 -4.55
CA PRO A 278 22.85 -13.21 -4.49
C PRO A 278 22.88 -14.74 -4.52
N PHE A 279 21.85 -15.42 -4.01
CA PHE A 279 21.65 -16.86 -4.13
C PHE A 279 21.71 -17.39 -5.57
N LEU A 280 21.35 -16.60 -6.59
CA LEU A 280 21.43 -17.01 -7.99
C LEU A 280 22.87 -17.28 -8.44
N ASN A 281 23.85 -16.60 -7.84
CA ASN A 281 25.26 -16.73 -8.21
C ASN A 281 25.82 -18.12 -7.82
N LYS A 282 25.17 -18.81 -6.89
CA LYS A 282 25.56 -20.13 -6.39
C LYS A 282 24.69 -21.26 -6.97
N HIS A 283 23.65 -20.93 -7.75
CA HIS A 283 22.70 -21.92 -8.25
C HIS A 283 23.31 -22.78 -9.35
N THR A 284 23.12 -24.09 -9.24
CA THR A 284 23.52 -25.06 -10.27
C THR A 284 22.32 -25.54 -11.05
N TYR A 285 22.22 -25.14 -12.31
CA TYR A 285 21.17 -25.56 -13.23
C TYR A 285 21.20 -27.07 -13.52
N GLY A 286 20.04 -27.66 -13.75
CA GLY A 286 19.87 -29.07 -14.12
C GLY A 286 19.40 -29.99 -12.99
N GLN A 287 19.31 -29.50 -11.76
CA GLN A 287 18.85 -30.30 -10.61
C GLN A 287 17.33 -30.36 -10.50
N ASN A 288 16.63 -29.25 -10.75
CA ASN A 288 15.17 -29.18 -10.69
C ASN A 288 14.65 -28.23 -11.77
N ALA A 289 13.96 -28.79 -12.77
CA ALA A 289 13.51 -28.06 -13.94
C ALA A 289 12.55 -26.91 -13.62
N GLU A 290 11.71 -27.02 -12.60
CA GLU A 290 10.77 -25.96 -12.22
C GLU A 290 11.48 -24.81 -11.50
N PHE A 291 12.44 -25.13 -10.61
CA PHE A 291 13.32 -24.10 -10.03
C PHE A 291 14.16 -23.42 -11.10
N ASP A 292 14.73 -24.18 -12.04
CA ASP A 292 15.55 -23.64 -13.12
C ASP A 292 14.78 -22.65 -14.00
N LYS A 293 13.49 -22.91 -14.27
CA LYS A 293 12.62 -21.97 -15.01
C LYS A 293 12.47 -20.65 -14.27
N LEU A 294 12.17 -20.69 -12.97
CA LEU A 294 12.03 -19.51 -12.14
C LEU A 294 13.37 -18.78 -11.98
N PHE A 295 14.48 -19.49 -11.79
CA PHE A 295 15.80 -18.89 -11.60
C PHE A 295 16.30 -18.21 -12.88
N ARG A 296 16.02 -18.76 -14.06
CA ARG A 296 16.27 -18.07 -15.34
C ARG A 296 15.47 -16.77 -15.44
N LEU A 297 14.21 -16.77 -14.99
CA LEU A 297 13.41 -15.55 -14.91
C LEU A 297 14.03 -14.56 -13.91
N LEU A 298 14.42 -15.01 -12.72
CA LEU A 298 15.05 -14.16 -11.70
C LEU A 298 16.37 -13.54 -12.19
N ASP A 299 17.20 -14.31 -12.92
CA ASP A 299 18.44 -13.82 -13.54
C ASP A 299 18.14 -12.75 -14.61
N TYR A 300 17.10 -12.95 -15.41
CA TYR A 300 16.67 -11.99 -16.42
C TYR A 300 16.12 -10.69 -15.81
N ILE A 301 15.27 -10.79 -14.78
CA ILE A 301 14.67 -9.61 -14.16
C ILE A 301 15.68 -8.80 -13.35
N ARG A 302 16.72 -9.41 -12.74
CA ARG A 302 17.75 -8.61 -12.04
C ARG A 302 18.56 -7.74 -12.99
N LYS A 303 18.93 -8.26 -14.17
CA LYS A 303 19.59 -7.48 -15.23
C LYS A 303 18.68 -6.36 -15.74
N THR A 304 17.43 -6.71 -16.04
CA THR A 304 16.40 -5.77 -16.48
C THR A 304 16.16 -4.67 -15.45
N LEU A 305 16.14 -5.00 -14.16
CA LEU A 305 15.97 -4.04 -13.07
C LEU A 305 17.10 -3.02 -13.05
N VAL A 306 18.38 -3.44 -13.12
CA VAL A 306 19.51 -2.50 -13.13
C VAL A 306 19.44 -1.55 -14.33
N GLN A 307 19.12 -2.08 -15.51
CA GLN A 307 18.96 -1.26 -16.73
C GLN A 307 17.82 -0.25 -16.60
N ASP A 308 16.66 -0.69 -16.12
CA ASP A 308 15.46 0.14 -16.01
C ASP A 308 15.57 1.19 -14.88
N MET A 309 16.30 0.87 -13.81
CA MET A 309 16.54 1.78 -12.69
C MET A 309 17.37 3.00 -13.08
N VAL A 310 18.11 2.97 -14.20
CA VAL A 310 18.80 4.16 -14.73
C VAL A 310 17.80 5.26 -15.09
N GLU A 311 16.73 4.92 -15.81
CA GLU A 311 15.68 5.86 -16.19
C GLU A 311 14.88 6.31 -14.96
N VAL A 312 14.59 5.38 -14.06
CA VAL A 312 13.82 5.65 -12.83
C VAL A 312 14.61 6.59 -11.91
N LYS A 313 15.91 6.37 -11.70
CA LYS A 313 16.75 7.24 -10.86
C LYS A 313 16.83 8.66 -11.43
N LYS A 314 16.83 8.81 -12.76
CA LYS A 314 16.84 10.11 -13.44
C LYS A 314 15.51 10.85 -13.35
N ARG A 315 14.39 10.16 -13.56
CA ARG A 315 13.04 10.76 -13.57
C ARG A 315 12.39 10.87 -12.19
N PHE A 316 12.61 9.84 -11.36
CA PHE A 316 11.99 9.64 -10.06
C PHE A 316 13.06 9.32 -9.01
N PRO A 317 13.94 10.28 -8.68
CA PRO A 317 15.01 10.07 -7.71
C PRO A 317 14.48 9.75 -6.31
N GLU A 318 13.25 10.19 -5.99
CA GLU A 318 12.53 9.97 -4.74
C GLU A 318 11.89 8.58 -4.63
N ASN A 319 12.04 7.72 -5.64
CA ASN A 319 11.56 6.34 -5.57
C ASN A 319 12.30 5.59 -4.45
N LEU A 320 11.58 4.88 -3.58
CA LEU A 320 12.17 4.19 -2.42
C LEU A 320 13.21 3.12 -2.79
N ILE A 321 13.09 2.50 -3.96
CA ILE A 321 14.09 1.54 -4.44
C ILE A 321 15.39 2.28 -4.81
N CYS A 322 15.31 3.53 -5.30
CA CYS A 322 16.48 4.35 -5.61
C CYS A 322 17.32 4.70 -4.37
N GLU A 323 16.75 4.64 -3.16
CA GLU A 323 17.47 4.90 -1.91
C GLU A 323 18.30 3.69 -1.45
N HIS A 324 17.97 2.49 -1.92
CA HIS A 324 18.65 1.26 -1.54
C HIS A 324 20.15 1.31 -1.88
N ALA A 325 21.00 0.75 -1.01
CA ALA A 325 22.47 0.84 -1.11
C ALA A 325 23.04 0.40 -2.48
N ILE A 326 22.41 -0.60 -3.11
CA ILE A 326 22.79 -1.08 -4.46
C ILE A 326 22.64 0.04 -5.51
N PHE A 327 21.52 0.77 -5.50
CA PHE A 327 21.23 1.84 -6.47
C PHE A 327 21.76 3.21 -6.04
N SER A 328 22.29 3.31 -4.82
CA SER A 328 23.07 4.44 -4.33
C SER A 328 24.59 4.20 -4.42
N SER A 329 25.01 3.02 -4.90
CA SER A 329 26.43 2.66 -5.04
C SER A 329 27.11 3.45 -6.16
N GLN A 330 28.40 3.69 -6.00
CA GLN A 330 29.18 4.44 -7.00
C GLN A 330 29.17 3.76 -8.37
N GLU A 331 29.31 2.43 -8.39
CA GLU A 331 29.31 1.65 -9.63
C GLU A 331 28.00 1.78 -10.40
N PHE A 332 26.86 1.80 -9.68
CA PHE A 332 25.57 2.05 -10.31
C PHE A 332 25.46 3.49 -10.81
N CYS A 333 25.90 4.49 -10.03
CA CYS A 333 25.88 5.89 -10.46
C CYS A 333 26.74 6.12 -11.72
N ASP A 334 27.92 5.52 -11.80
CA ASP A 334 28.81 5.57 -12.97
C ASP A 334 28.15 4.90 -14.19
N PHE A 335 27.44 3.78 -13.97
CA PHE A 335 26.64 3.14 -15.01
C PHE A 335 25.44 4.00 -15.44
N ALA A 336 24.76 4.67 -14.51
CA ALA A 336 23.63 5.53 -14.82
C ALA A 336 24.05 6.86 -15.49
N GLY A 337 25.32 7.24 -15.35
CA GLY A 337 25.85 8.54 -15.78
C GLY A 337 25.38 9.67 -14.86
N ILE A 338 25.23 9.40 -13.56
CA ILE A 338 24.78 10.37 -12.55
C ILE A 338 26.01 10.77 -11.72
N SER A 339 26.29 12.07 -11.61
CA SER A 339 27.43 12.55 -10.82
C SER A 339 27.18 12.37 -9.31
N LYS A 340 28.25 12.25 -8.51
CA LYS A 340 28.15 12.17 -7.04
C LYS A 340 27.37 13.34 -6.45
N GLU A 341 27.59 14.55 -6.95
CA GLU A 341 26.89 15.76 -6.50
C GLU A 341 25.39 15.73 -6.79
N GLN A 342 24.98 15.19 -7.94
CA GLN A 342 23.57 15.00 -8.25
C GLN A 342 22.94 13.94 -7.34
N ASN A 343 23.65 12.84 -7.08
CA ASN A 343 23.19 11.79 -6.17
C ASN A 343 23.02 12.31 -4.73
N ASP A 344 23.99 13.05 -4.21
CA ASP A 344 23.93 13.64 -2.85
C ASP A 344 22.79 14.68 -2.73
N ASN A 345 22.54 15.45 -3.78
CA ASN A 345 21.42 16.39 -3.85
C ASN A 345 20.06 15.68 -3.86
N PHE A 346 19.95 14.51 -4.50
CA PHE A 346 18.73 13.69 -4.42
C PHE A 346 18.49 13.18 -3.01
N THR A 347 19.52 12.73 -2.30
CA THR A 347 19.40 12.24 -0.93
C THR A 347 19.04 13.35 0.07
N ARG A 348 19.58 14.57 -0.09
CA ARG A 348 19.27 15.70 0.80
C ARG A 348 17.83 16.21 0.67
N LYS A 349 17.28 16.29 -0.55
CA LYS A 349 15.89 16.74 -0.77
C LYS A 349 14.83 15.78 -0.19
N SER A 350 15.16 14.50 -0.01
CA SER A 350 14.26 13.50 0.62
C SER A 350 14.07 13.76 2.13
N ILE A 351 15.04 14.39 2.80
CA ILE A 351 15.02 14.60 4.26
C ILE A 351 14.31 15.92 4.63
N GLU A 352 14.27 16.91 3.74
CA GLU A 352 13.76 18.26 4.04
C GLU A 352 12.36 18.59 3.49
N SER A 353 11.70 17.69 2.75
CA SER A 353 10.40 17.99 2.12
C SER A 353 9.19 17.71 3.03
N THR A 354 8.81 18.71 3.83
CA THR A 354 7.39 18.92 4.20
C THR A 354 6.57 19.33 2.97
N PRO A 355 5.26 19.00 2.90
CA PRO A 355 4.50 19.12 1.66
C PRO A 355 4.07 20.56 1.41
N GLU A 356 4.84 21.30 0.62
CA GLU A 356 4.35 22.50 -0.05
C GLU A 356 4.15 22.22 -1.55
N SER A 357 2.95 22.56 -1.99
CA SER A 357 2.49 22.59 -3.37
C SER A 357 3.22 23.69 -4.15
N SER A 358 3.82 23.36 -5.30
CA SER A 358 3.74 24.22 -6.48
C SER A 358 4.32 23.57 -7.74
N TYR A 359 3.49 23.53 -8.78
CA TYR A 359 3.93 23.56 -10.17
C TYR A 359 4.11 25.02 -10.58
N THR A 360 5.29 25.38 -11.09
CA THR A 360 5.42 26.42 -12.13
C THR A 360 6.73 26.20 -12.90
N THR A 361 6.61 26.30 -14.22
CA THR A 361 7.64 26.01 -15.22
C THR A 361 8.33 27.30 -15.69
N SER A 362 9.68 27.28 -15.73
CA SER A 362 10.61 27.97 -16.66
C SER A 362 10.87 29.49 -16.55
N PRO A 363 11.95 30.04 -17.16
CA PRO A 363 13.36 29.56 -17.30
C PRO A 363 14.44 30.65 -17.01
N GLU A 364 15.70 30.19 -16.88
CA GLU A 364 17.02 30.82 -17.16
C GLU A 364 17.31 32.32 -16.89
N LEU A 365 18.39 32.60 -16.13
CA LEU A 365 19.66 33.20 -16.62
C LEU A 365 20.70 33.36 -15.49
N ALA A 366 21.97 33.46 -15.90
CA ALA A 366 23.19 33.17 -15.16
C ALA A 366 23.90 34.38 -14.51
N GLU A 367 25.00 34.05 -13.80
CA GLU A 367 26.25 34.82 -13.53
C GLU A 367 26.50 35.47 -12.14
N ASN A 368 27.52 34.89 -11.47
CA ASN A 368 28.72 35.47 -10.81
C ASN A 368 28.60 36.68 -9.86
N ASP A 369 29.09 36.56 -8.60
CA ASP A 369 30.44 37.00 -8.15
C ASP A 369 30.65 36.98 -6.61
N ILE A 370 31.59 36.16 -6.15
CA ILE A 370 32.83 36.44 -5.36
C ILE A 370 32.89 37.53 -4.24
N LEU A 371 33.36 37.09 -3.04
CA LEU A 371 34.09 37.77 -1.90
C LEU A 371 33.31 38.84 -1.08
N LYS A 372 33.52 39.08 0.23
CA LYS A 372 34.67 38.90 1.13
C LYS A 372 34.26 39.04 2.61
N ASP A 373 35.11 38.48 3.47
CA ASP A 373 35.12 38.53 4.94
C ASP A 373 35.00 39.93 5.57
N VAL A 374 34.30 40.00 6.71
CA VAL A 374 34.53 41.00 7.77
C VAL A 374 34.36 40.34 9.14
N GLU A 375 35.48 40.09 9.82
CA GLU A 375 35.57 39.88 11.27
C GLU A 375 35.64 41.23 11.99
N VAL A 376 34.80 41.48 13.01
CA VAL A 376 35.16 42.24 14.25
C VAL A 376 34.08 42.03 15.34
N PRO A 377 34.30 42.36 16.64
CA PRO A 377 34.12 41.42 17.74
C PRO A 377 33.18 41.95 18.86
N ASN A 378 33.23 41.27 20.01
CA ASN A 378 32.85 41.73 21.36
C ASN A 378 31.39 41.57 21.83
N SER A 379 31.18 40.48 22.56
CA SER A 379 30.97 40.42 24.01
C SER A 379 30.12 41.50 24.74
N ILE A 380 29.31 40.96 25.69
CA ILE A 380 28.66 41.58 26.89
C ILE A 380 27.14 41.86 26.73
N PRO A 381 26.26 41.60 27.74
CA PRO A 381 26.09 40.41 28.59
C PRO A 381 24.64 39.88 28.58
N LYS A 382 24.47 38.57 28.84
CA LYS A 382 23.17 37.92 29.00
C LYS A 382 22.44 38.42 30.26
N LYS A 383 21.42 39.26 30.09
CA LYS A 383 20.41 39.53 31.13
C LYS A 383 19.32 38.46 31.05
N ARG A 384 19.44 37.44 31.91
CA ARG A 384 18.38 36.47 32.21
C ARG A 384 17.10 37.24 32.58
N ARG A 385 16.08 37.17 31.72
CA ARG A 385 14.68 37.28 32.15
C ARG A 385 14.02 35.95 31.88
N ALA A 386 13.59 35.33 32.97
CA ALA A 386 12.77 34.15 33.00
C ALA A 386 11.41 34.47 32.37
N SER A 387 11.03 33.68 31.37
CA SER A 387 9.64 33.46 31.00
C SER A 387 9.44 31.95 30.78
N ASN A 388 9.42 31.24 31.92
CA ASN A 388 8.60 30.04 32.14
C ASN A 388 7.15 30.31 31.68
N ASP A 389 6.29 29.37 31.34
CA ASP A 389 6.33 27.94 31.08
C ASP A 389 4.89 27.64 30.66
N HIS A 390 4.60 27.21 29.43
CA HIS A 390 3.38 26.42 29.16
C HIS A 390 3.54 25.42 28.00
N PRO A 391 4.41 24.39 28.13
CA PRO A 391 4.33 23.17 27.33
C PRO A 391 3.40 22.11 27.97
N PHE A 392 2.51 22.50 28.88
CA PHE A 392 1.90 21.58 29.84
C PHE A 392 0.72 20.77 29.29
N GLU A 393 0.01 21.24 28.25
CA GLU A 393 -1.17 20.54 27.71
C GLU A 393 -0.81 19.45 26.68
N GLY A 394 0.09 19.73 25.73
CA GLY A 394 0.61 18.70 24.83
C GLY A 394 1.24 17.52 25.58
N ARG A 395 1.94 17.80 26.69
CA ARG A 395 2.50 16.76 27.59
C ARG A 395 1.42 15.96 28.30
N LYS A 396 0.26 16.53 28.64
CA LYS A 396 -0.85 15.76 29.24
C LYS A 396 -1.49 14.82 28.23
N ARG A 397 -1.68 15.27 26.99
CA ARG A 397 -2.21 14.45 25.88
C ARG A 397 -1.27 13.27 25.57
N ILE A 398 0.02 13.55 25.41
CA ILE A 398 1.03 12.51 25.15
C ILE A 398 1.04 11.49 26.28
N ARG A 399 1.09 11.93 27.55
CA ARG A 399 1.03 11.01 28.71
C ARG A 399 -0.25 10.18 28.77
N HIS A 400 -1.39 10.73 28.37
CA HIS A 400 -2.65 9.99 28.35
C HIS A 400 -2.64 8.91 27.26
N LEU A 401 -2.17 9.26 26.05
CA LEU A 401 -2.02 8.31 24.95
C LEU A 401 -0.98 7.23 25.28
N GLU A 402 0.15 7.58 25.86
CA GLU A 402 1.17 6.63 26.36
C GLU A 402 0.57 5.68 27.40
N LYS A 403 -0.26 6.18 28.32
CA LYS A 403 -0.96 5.34 29.30
C LYS A 403 -1.94 4.37 28.63
N MET A 404 -2.68 4.82 27.61
CA MET A 404 -3.61 3.97 26.86
C MET A 404 -2.87 2.91 26.04
N VAL A 405 -1.77 3.26 25.38
CA VAL A 405 -0.90 2.33 24.65
C VAL A 405 -0.29 1.30 25.61
N SER A 406 0.21 1.72 26.77
CA SER A 406 0.73 0.80 27.79
C SER A 406 -0.34 -0.16 28.32
N GLN A 407 -1.58 0.32 28.50
CA GLN A 407 -2.71 -0.53 28.88
C GLN A 407 -3.06 -1.55 27.78
N MET A 408 -3.06 -1.13 26.50
CA MET A 408 -3.27 -2.04 25.37
C MET A 408 -2.17 -3.09 25.27
N GLN A 409 -0.91 -2.70 25.45
CA GLN A 409 0.22 -3.61 25.40
C GLN A 409 0.15 -4.65 26.53
N LYS A 410 -0.13 -4.24 27.76
CA LYS A 410 -0.34 -5.16 28.89
C LYS A 410 -1.48 -6.15 28.63
N LEU A 411 -2.55 -5.70 27.99
CA LEU A 411 -3.68 -6.56 27.66
C LEU A 411 -3.33 -7.53 26.51
N GLN A 412 -2.60 -7.08 25.49
CA GLN A 412 -2.07 -7.95 24.44
C GLN A 412 -1.14 -9.03 25.02
N GLU A 413 -0.24 -8.66 25.93
CA GLU A 413 0.64 -9.62 26.62
C GLU A 413 -0.14 -10.60 27.50
N SER A 414 -1.21 -10.15 28.16
CA SER A 414 -2.10 -11.03 28.91
C SER A 414 -2.83 -12.00 27.99
N MET A 415 -3.37 -11.52 26.87
CA MET A 415 -4.10 -12.34 25.89
C MET A 415 -3.17 -13.33 25.19
N ALA A 416 -1.95 -12.91 24.85
CA ALA A 416 -0.93 -13.78 24.26
C ALA A 416 -0.54 -14.91 25.22
N ARG A 417 -0.38 -14.61 26.51
CA ARG A 417 -0.13 -15.63 27.54
C ARG A 417 -1.29 -16.60 27.69
N GLU A 418 -2.52 -16.11 27.75
CA GLU A 418 -3.73 -16.97 27.80
C GLU A 418 -3.86 -17.83 26.54
N MET A 419 -3.56 -17.28 25.36
CA MET A 419 -3.59 -18.02 24.10
C MET A 419 -2.51 -19.10 24.05
N ALA A 420 -1.30 -18.81 24.52
CA ALA A 420 -0.23 -19.80 24.61
C ALA A 420 -0.61 -20.96 25.53
N GLN A 421 -1.17 -20.67 26.71
CA GLN A 421 -1.66 -21.69 27.64
C GLN A 421 -2.80 -22.52 27.03
N PHE A 422 -3.71 -21.89 26.31
CA PHE A 422 -4.78 -22.59 25.61
C PHE A 422 -4.24 -23.51 24.50
N ILE A 423 -3.28 -23.04 23.70
CA ILE A 423 -2.65 -23.85 22.65
C ILE A 423 -1.95 -25.07 23.27
N GLU A 424 -1.23 -24.88 24.37
CA GLU A 424 -0.58 -25.97 25.09
C GLU A 424 -1.60 -27.00 25.60
N GLN A 425 -2.71 -26.56 26.19
CA GLN A 425 -3.80 -27.43 26.63
C GLN A 425 -4.47 -28.17 25.47
N GLN A 426 -4.71 -27.49 24.34
CA GLN A 426 -5.27 -28.11 23.14
C GLN A 426 -4.32 -29.14 22.53
N SER A 427 -3.02 -28.85 22.51
CA SER A 427 -2.00 -29.81 22.05
C SER A 427 -2.02 -31.07 22.91
N ALA A 428 -2.03 -30.92 24.24
CA ALA A 428 -2.11 -32.05 25.16
C ALA A 428 -3.40 -32.87 24.98
N GLN A 429 -4.54 -32.22 24.76
CA GLN A 429 -5.81 -32.89 24.46
C GLN A 429 -5.76 -33.66 23.13
N ILE A 430 -5.17 -33.08 22.08
CA ILE A 430 -5.01 -33.73 20.77
C ILE A 430 -4.12 -34.98 20.90
N ASP A 431 -3.05 -34.92 21.69
CA ASP A 431 -2.19 -36.08 21.96
C ASP A 431 -2.97 -37.20 22.67
N GLU A 432 -3.81 -36.85 23.65
CA GLU A 432 -4.67 -37.82 24.34
C GLU A 432 -5.73 -38.44 23.40
N GLN A 433 -6.36 -37.64 22.55
CA GLN A 433 -7.30 -38.11 21.53
C GLN A 433 -6.62 -39.04 20.52
N THR A 434 -5.41 -38.67 20.06
CA THR A 434 -4.60 -39.47 19.15
C THR A 434 -4.24 -40.83 19.76
N ASN A 435 -3.87 -40.85 21.04
CA ASN A 435 -3.61 -42.08 21.76
C ASN A 435 -4.86 -42.97 21.91
N THR A 436 -6.03 -42.37 22.12
CA THR A 436 -7.31 -43.09 22.19
C THR A 436 -7.69 -43.69 20.83
N LEU A 437 -7.48 -42.94 19.74
CA LEU A 437 -7.67 -43.44 18.37
C LEU A 437 -6.73 -44.60 18.04
N LYS A 438 -5.45 -44.51 18.40
CA LYS A 438 -4.50 -45.61 18.23
C LYS A 438 -4.94 -46.88 18.95
N LYS A 439 -5.44 -46.77 20.18
CA LYS A 439 -6.00 -47.90 20.93
C LYS A 439 -7.20 -48.51 20.20
N LEU A 440 -8.13 -47.67 19.73
CA LEU A 440 -9.30 -48.12 18.97
C LEU A 440 -8.92 -48.81 17.66
N MET A 441 -7.93 -48.30 16.93
CA MET A 441 -7.40 -48.94 15.72
C MET A 441 -6.81 -50.31 16.04
N SER A 442 -5.92 -50.40 17.03
CA SER A 442 -5.28 -51.68 17.43
C SER A 442 -6.30 -52.74 17.86
N SER A 443 -7.35 -52.31 18.56
CA SER A 443 -8.47 -53.15 18.99
C SER A 443 -9.31 -53.64 17.79
N THR A 444 -9.54 -52.77 16.81
CA THR A 444 -10.26 -53.09 15.56
C THR A 444 -9.46 -54.06 14.67
N ASP A 445 -8.15 -53.90 14.60
CA ASP A 445 -7.26 -54.84 13.92
C ASP A 445 -7.32 -56.22 14.59
N GLY A 446 -7.29 -56.26 15.93
CA GLY A 446 -7.48 -57.49 16.71
C GLY A 446 -8.81 -58.18 16.43
N LEU A 447 -9.90 -57.41 16.29
CA LEU A 447 -11.22 -57.94 15.92
C LEU A 447 -11.21 -58.54 14.51
N SER A 448 -10.56 -57.88 13.56
CA SER A 448 -10.41 -58.37 12.18
C SER A 448 -9.66 -59.70 12.11
N ILE A 449 -8.59 -59.83 12.89
CA ILE A 449 -7.81 -61.08 13.01
C ILE A 449 -8.66 -62.19 13.66
N LEU A 450 -9.41 -61.88 14.71
CA LEU A 450 -10.28 -62.85 15.39
C LEU A 450 -11.39 -63.36 14.48
N LEU A 451 -12.01 -62.48 13.68
CA LEU A 451 -13.03 -62.88 12.71
C LEU A 451 -12.46 -63.78 11.60
N ALA A 452 -11.18 -63.60 11.24
CA ALA A 452 -10.52 -64.42 10.23
C ALA A 452 -10.14 -65.83 10.72
N THR A 453 -9.97 -66.04 12.04
CA THR A 453 -9.33 -67.25 12.58
C THR A 453 -10.27 -68.42 12.94
N ARG A 454 -11.57 -68.35 12.63
CA ARG A 454 -12.56 -69.45 12.84
C ARG A 454 -12.44 -70.16 14.22
N ASN A 455 -12.20 -69.39 15.28
CA ASN A 455 -12.08 -69.93 16.64
C ASN A 455 -13.49 -70.19 17.24
N PRO A 456 -13.75 -71.32 17.92
CA PRO A 456 -15.05 -71.57 18.58
C PRO A 456 -15.42 -70.53 19.65
N ASN A 457 -14.43 -69.81 20.21
CA ASN A 457 -14.65 -68.74 21.20
C ASN A 457 -14.76 -67.34 20.57
N THR A 458 -14.79 -67.23 19.23
CA THR A 458 -14.75 -65.93 18.52
C THR A 458 -15.84 -64.98 19.01
N THR A 459 -17.07 -65.45 19.20
CA THR A 459 -18.21 -64.60 19.59
C THR A 459 -18.02 -63.90 20.94
N ALA A 460 -17.40 -64.57 21.93
CA ALA A 460 -17.15 -63.98 23.24
C ALA A 460 -16.07 -62.89 23.18
N TYR A 461 -14.98 -63.14 22.46
CA TYR A 461 -13.90 -62.16 22.27
C TYR A 461 -14.32 -60.98 21.40
N THR A 462 -15.10 -61.21 20.33
CA THR A 462 -15.66 -60.14 19.49
C THR A 462 -16.56 -59.21 20.32
N LYS A 463 -17.40 -59.76 21.20
CA LYS A 463 -18.24 -58.95 22.09
C LYS A 463 -17.40 -58.10 23.04
N GLN A 464 -16.39 -58.69 23.68
CA GLN A 464 -15.49 -57.96 24.59
C GLN A 464 -14.75 -56.80 23.88
N ILE A 465 -14.25 -57.03 22.67
CA ILE A 465 -13.57 -56.00 21.89
C ILE A 465 -14.54 -54.88 21.46
N LEU A 466 -15.76 -55.24 21.10
CA LEU A 466 -16.80 -54.27 20.73
C LEU A 466 -17.20 -53.39 21.92
N ASP A 467 -17.31 -53.97 23.11
CA ASP A 467 -17.55 -53.24 24.37
C ASP A 467 -16.38 -52.29 24.69
N GLN A 468 -15.13 -52.73 24.49
CA GLN A 468 -13.93 -51.88 24.64
C GLN A 468 -13.90 -50.72 23.64
N ASN A 469 -14.22 -50.98 22.38
CA ASN A 469 -14.29 -49.93 21.36
C ASN A 469 -15.38 -48.90 21.68
N ASN A 470 -16.53 -49.35 22.18
CA ASN A 470 -17.61 -48.46 22.58
C ASN A 470 -17.21 -47.56 23.77
N ALA A 471 -16.46 -48.11 24.74
CA ALA A 471 -15.90 -47.32 25.84
C ALA A 471 -14.90 -46.25 25.33
N HIS A 472 -14.00 -46.61 24.40
CA HIS A 472 -13.07 -45.66 23.80
C HIS A 472 -13.76 -44.55 22.99
N LEU A 473 -14.81 -44.87 22.22
CA LEU A 473 -15.61 -43.87 21.51
C LEU A 473 -16.33 -42.91 22.46
N THR A 474 -16.88 -43.43 23.55
CA THR A 474 -17.55 -42.61 24.56
C THR A 474 -16.57 -41.65 25.24
N GLN A 475 -15.36 -42.11 25.55
CA GLN A 475 -14.29 -41.28 26.10
C GLN A 475 -13.89 -40.16 25.12
N LEU A 476 -13.71 -40.48 23.84
CA LEU A 476 -13.32 -39.54 22.80
C LEU A 476 -14.40 -38.46 22.58
N ASN A 477 -15.67 -38.85 22.55
CA ASN A 477 -16.79 -37.90 22.47
C ASN A 477 -16.85 -36.95 23.66
N ARG A 478 -16.54 -37.43 24.87
CA ARG A 478 -16.50 -36.60 26.08
C ARG A 478 -15.36 -35.58 26.04
N GLN A 479 -14.18 -35.99 25.56
CA GLN A 479 -13.02 -35.11 25.37
C GLN A 479 -13.30 -34.01 24.32
N LEU A 480 -13.95 -34.36 23.20
CA LEU A 480 -14.37 -33.40 22.18
C LEU A 480 -15.37 -32.37 22.72
N ALA A 481 -16.37 -32.83 23.49
CA ALA A 481 -17.36 -31.93 24.08
C ALA A 481 -16.73 -30.93 25.06
N GLN A 482 -15.75 -31.38 25.86
CA GLN A 482 -15.03 -30.53 26.80
C GLN A 482 -14.16 -29.48 26.09
N SER A 483 -13.38 -29.90 25.09
CA SER A 483 -12.55 -28.98 24.28
C SER A 483 -13.37 -27.86 23.62
N ASN A 484 -14.55 -28.20 23.08
CA ASN A 484 -15.45 -27.23 22.48
C ASN A 484 -16.00 -26.21 23.50
N SER A 485 -16.33 -26.67 24.72
CA SER A 485 -16.80 -25.79 25.80
C SER A 485 -15.70 -24.82 26.24
N ASP A 486 -14.47 -25.30 26.41
CA ASP A 486 -13.35 -24.48 26.84
C ASP A 486 -13.01 -23.41 25.79
N GLY A 487 -13.01 -23.76 24.51
CA GLY A 487 -12.80 -22.82 23.40
C GLY A 487 -13.85 -21.71 23.34
N LEU A 488 -15.13 -22.02 23.60
CA LEU A 488 -16.20 -21.02 23.64
C LEU A 488 -16.03 -20.04 24.81
N SER A 489 -15.62 -20.54 25.99
CA SER A 489 -15.44 -19.70 27.17
C SER A 489 -14.34 -18.64 27.00
N ILE A 490 -13.22 -19.02 26.38
CA ILE A 490 -12.08 -18.14 26.11
C ILE A 490 -12.46 -17.10 25.05
N SER A 491 -13.18 -17.52 24.00
CA SER A 491 -13.66 -16.60 22.97
C SER A 491 -14.60 -15.53 23.54
N LEU A 492 -15.54 -15.91 24.41
CA LEU A 492 -16.44 -14.97 25.08
C LEU A 492 -15.68 -13.97 25.96
N LYS A 493 -14.69 -14.46 26.72
CA LYS A 493 -13.84 -13.62 27.57
C LYS A 493 -13.07 -12.59 26.74
N TRP A 494 -12.43 -13.00 25.64
CA TRP A 494 -11.70 -12.08 24.77
C TRP A 494 -12.60 -11.05 24.10
N ASN A 495 -13.78 -11.47 23.60
CA ASN A 495 -14.75 -10.54 23.02
C ASN A 495 -15.18 -9.46 24.01
N SER A 496 -15.41 -9.82 25.29
CA SER A 496 -15.77 -8.84 26.32
C SER A 496 -14.66 -7.81 26.58
N GLN A 497 -13.40 -8.25 26.60
CA GLN A 497 -12.24 -7.37 26.83
C GLN A 497 -12.00 -6.41 25.65
N VAL A 498 -12.15 -6.91 24.42
CA VAL A 498 -12.04 -6.08 23.20
C VAL A 498 -13.16 -5.02 23.16
N GLN A 499 -14.39 -5.39 23.51
CA GLN A 499 -15.52 -4.45 23.57
C GLN A 499 -15.28 -3.34 24.59
N GLN A 500 -14.73 -3.66 25.77
CA GLN A 500 -14.43 -2.68 26.80
C GLN A 500 -13.40 -1.63 26.34
N ILE A 501 -12.40 -2.03 25.55
CA ILE A 501 -11.40 -1.13 24.98
C ILE A 501 -12.03 -0.26 23.87
N GLY A 502 -12.90 -0.86 23.06
CA GLY A 502 -13.67 -0.13 22.05
C GLY A 502 -14.48 1.01 22.67
N LEU A 503 -15.13 0.76 23.80
CA LEU A 503 -15.90 1.78 24.54
C LEU A 503 -15.01 2.90 25.09
N GLN A 504 -13.85 2.58 25.68
CA GLN A 504 -12.91 3.58 26.20
C GLN A 504 -12.32 4.46 25.07
N SER A 505 -11.98 3.85 23.94
CA SER A 505 -11.51 4.57 22.75
C SER A 505 -12.59 5.50 22.18
N SER A 506 -13.84 5.02 22.11
CA SER A 506 -14.98 5.82 21.64
C SER A 506 -15.21 7.04 22.54
N GLN A 507 -15.18 6.88 23.86
CA GLN A 507 -15.33 7.99 24.81
C GLN A 507 -14.20 9.02 24.69
N TYR A 508 -12.97 8.58 24.40
CA TYR A 508 -11.86 9.48 24.14
C TYR A 508 -12.04 10.24 22.83
N HIS A 509 -12.46 9.56 21.77
CA HIS A 509 -12.74 10.19 20.47
C HIS A 509 -13.87 11.21 20.54
N GLU A 510 -14.92 10.94 21.31
CA GLU A 510 -16.03 11.85 21.53
C GLU A 510 -15.56 13.13 22.26
N LYS A 511 -14.84 12.98 23.38
CA LYS A 511 -14.29 14.13 24.13
C LYS A 511 -13.28 14.94 23.31
N TYR A 512 -12.43 14.28 22.54
CA TYR A 512 -11.47 14.95 21.67
C TYR A 512 -12.18 15.66 20.51
N GLY A 513 -13.20 15.03 19.94
CA GLY A 513 -14.06 15.60 18.90
C GLY A 513 -14.77 16.87 19.39
N GLU A 514 -15.34 16.85 20.59
CA GLU A 514 -15.98 18.01 21.21
C GLU A 514 -15.00 19.16 21.49
N ALA A 515 -13.79 18.85 21.98
CA ALA A 515 -12.75 19.86 22.21
C ALA A 515 -12.28 20.48 20.89
N ARG A 516 -12.03 19.63 19.88
CA ARG A 516 -11.66 20.07 18.53
C ARG A 516 -12.75 20.92 17.90
N MET A 517 -14.02 20.54 18.01
CA MET A 517 -15.14 21.33 17.49
C MET A 517 -15.27 22.68 18.20
N ARG A 518 -15.05 22.74 19.52
CA ARG A 518 -15.03 24.03 20.25
C ARG A 518 -13.92 24.96 19.77
N VAL A 519 -12.73 24.41 19.52
CA VAL A 519 -11.60 25.20 19.00
C VAL A 519 -11.81 25.58 17.54
N LEU A 520 -12.38 24.70 16.74
CA LEU A 520 -12.77 24.99 15.36
C LEU A 520 -13.70 26.19 15.34
N MET A 521 -14.76 26.20 16.16
CA MET A 521 -15.74 27.29 16.23
C MET A 521 -15.26 28.52 17.01
N SER A 522 -13.99 28.57 17.44
CA SER A 522 -13.45 29.74 18.13
C SER A 522 -12.92 30.76 17.13
N THR A 523 -13.31 32.02 17.30
CA THR A 523 -12.84 33.15 16.48
C THR A 523 -11.84 34.01 17.26
N PRO A 524 -10.90 34.69 16.58
CA PRO A 524 -10.12 35.76 17.20
C PRO A 524 -11.05 36.84 17.75
N LEU A 525 -10.75 37.44 18.91
CA LEU A 525 -11.59 38.47 19.55
C LEU A 525 -11.83 39.63 18.58
N SER A 526 -13.06 39.99 18.22
CA SER A 526 -13.34 41.05 17.23
C SER A 526 -12.91 42.45 17.69
N GLU A 527 -13.07 42.74 18.98
CA GLU A 527 -12.76 44.04 19.59
C GLU A 527 -11.44 43.94 20.35
N VAL A 528 -10.45 44.70 19.89
CA VAL A 528 -9.13 44.76 20.51
C VAL A 528 -8.64 46.20 20.49
N GLU A 529 -8.20 46.72 21.63
CA GLU A 529 -7.88 48.14 21.80
C GLU A 529 -6.43 48.46 21.42
N THR A 530 -5.54 47.47 21.53
CA THR A 530 -4.10 47.68 21.29
C THR A 530 -3.53 46.71 20.25
N VAL A 531 -2.46 47.14 19.57
CA VAL A 531 -1.72 46.30 18.61
C VAL A 531 -1.11 45.07 19.31
N ASP A 532 -0.66 45.23 20.55
CA ASP A 532 -0.06 44.15 21.36
C ASP A 532 -1.08 43.05 21.69
N GLU A 533 -2.31 43.43 22.05
CA GLU A 533 -3.40 42.49 22.26
C GLU A 533 -3.80 41.79 20.96
N VAL A 534 -3.78 42.47 19.80
CA VAL A 534 -4.08 41.83 18.51
C VAL A 534 -3.04 40.76 18.22
N PHE A 535 -1.75 41.07 18.39
CA PHE A 535 -0.67 40.13 18.17
C PHE A 535 -0.75 38.93 19.14
N SER A 536 -0.93 39.20 20.43
CA SER A 536 -1.00 38.17 21.48
C SER A 536 -2.23 37.28 21.35
N ASN A 537 -3.41 37.87 21.09
CA ASN A 537 -4.65 37.14 20.88
C ASN A 537 -4.58 36.25 19.63
N PHE A 538 -4.06 36.79 18.53
CA PHE A 538 -3.91 36.05 17.28
C PHE A 538 -2.94 34.88 17.42
N ALA A 539 -1.79 35.10 18.08
CA ALA A 539 -0.81 34.04 18.32
C ALA A 539 -1.37 32.91 19.22
N LEU A 540 -2.12 33.25 20.27
CA LEU A 540 -2.76 32.27 21.15
C LEU A 540 -3.83 31.46 20.42
N TRP A 541 -4.68 32.13 19.62
CA TRP A 541 -5.71 31.48 18.83
C TRP A 541 -5.11 30.56 17.74
N HIS A 542 -4.12 31.05 16.98
CA HIS A 542 -3.45 30.26 15.95
C HIS A 542 -2.76 29.02 16.54
N ARG A 543 -2.18 29.15 17.73
CA ARG A 543 -1.61 28.01 18.47
C ARG A 543 -2.68 27.00 18.92
N SER A 544 -3.84 27.48 19.37
CA SER A 544 -4.97 26.62 19.74
C SER A 544 -5.44 25.75 18.56
N LEU A 545 -5.52 26.33 17.36
CA LEU A 545 -5.83 25.59 16.13
C LEU A 545 -4.78 24.51 15.83
N ALA A 546 -3.49 24.86 15.93
CA ALA A 546 -2.39 23.92 15.71
C ALA A 546 -2.40 22.77 16.73
N ASP A 547 -2.63 23.04 18.01
CA ASP A 547 -2.70 22.02 19.08
C ASP A 547 -3.84 20.99 18.84
N HIS A 548 -4.86 21.37 18.06
CA HIS A 548 -6.02 20.53 17.72
C HIS A 548 -5.98 19.96 16.28
N ASN A 549 -4.87 20.15 15.55
CA ASN A 549 -4.73 19.78 14.14
C ASN A 549 -5.87 20.33 13.28
N ILE A 550 -6.12 21.64 13.41
CA ILE A 550 -7.06 22.37 12.55
C ILE A 550 -6.23 23.30 11.67
N SER A 551 -6.33 23.13 10.35
CA SER A 551 -5.67 24.05 9.41
C SER A 551 -6.44 25.36 9.31
N LEU A 552 -5.77 26.43 8.87
CA LEU A 552 -6.45 27.71 8.60
C LEU A 552 -7.52 27.55 7.50
N ASP A 553 -7.30 26.70 6.50
CA ASP A 553 -8.27 26.42 5.45
C ASP A 553 -9.53 25.72 6.00
N GLU A 554 -9.33 24.75 6.90
CA GLU A 554 -10.43 24.05 7.56
C GLU A 554 -11.23 25.00 8.44
N TRP A 555 -10.54 25.86 9.21
CA TRP A 555 -11.19 26.90 9.99
C TRP A 555 -11.95 27.87 9.09
N ALA A 556 -11.33 28.36 8.02
CA ALA A 556 -11.96 29.29 7.08
C ALA A 556 -13.22 28.68 6.47
N ALA A 557 -13.19 27.41 6.06
CA ALA A 557 -14.34 26.71 5.53
C ALA A 557 -15.53 26.65 6.50
N ALA A 558 -15.27 26.61 7.81
CA ALA A 558 -16.29 26.54 8.86
C ALA A 558 -16.88 27.91 9.27
N HIS A 559 -16.25 29.03 8.87
CA HIS A 559 -16.64 30.38 9.31
C HIS A 559 -17.19 31.25 8.18
N ASN A 560 -17.91 32.31 8.57
CA ASN A 560 -18.54 33.25 7.64
C ASN A 560 -17.49 34.19 6.98
N ALA A 561 -17.93 35.01 6.03
CA ALA A 561 -17.05 35.92 5.30
C ALA A 561 -16.43 37.02 6.19
N ASP A 562 -17.14 37.46 7.23
CA ASP A 562 -16.68 38.51 8.14
C ASP A 562 -15.51 38.03 9.00
N ASP A 563 -15.61 36.80 9.53
CA ASP A 563 -14.55 36.14 10.28
C ASP A 563 -13.29 35.91 9.43
N ARG A 564 -13.47 35.57 8.14
CA ARG A 564 -12.36 35.44 7.19
C ARG A 564 -11.70 36.79 6.92
N SER A 565 -12.47 37.86 6.75
CA SER A 565 -11.93 39.20 6.58
C SER A 565 -11.14 39.66 7.82
N LEU A 566 -11.61 39.31 9.02
CA LEU A 566 -10.90 39.54 10.27
C LEU A 566 -9.57 38.75 10.32
N LEU A 567 -9.57 37.50 9.86
CA LEU A 567 -8.37 36.67 9.76
C LEU A 567 -7.34 37.28 8.78
N ASP A 568 -7.78 37.69 7.60
CA ASP A 568 -6.91 38.26 6.57
C ASP A 568 -6.26 39.57 7.05
N THR A 569 -7.06 40.45 7.67
CA THR A 569 -6.56 41.73 8.21
C THR A 569 -5.56 41.53 9.33
N ARG A 570 -5.78 40.56 10.24
CA ARG A 570 -4.83 40.23 11.31
C ARG A 570 -3.57 39.58 10.79
N THR A 571 -3.70 38.66 9.85
CA THR A 571 -2.56 37.97 9.23
C THR A 571 -1.67 38.97 8.50
N ALA A 572 -2.27 39.92 7.77
CA ALA A 572 -1.53 40.99 7.10
C ALA A 572 -0.79 41.88 8.09
N LEU A 573 -1.44 42.26 9.20
CA LEU A 573 -0.83 43.08 10.24
C LEU A 573 0.35 42.37 10.93
N VAL A 574 0.18 41.09 11.28
CA VAL A 574 1.24 40.26 11.89
C VAL A 574 2.42 40.10 10.94
N ARG A 575 2.17 39.73 9.68
CA ARG A 575 3.23 39.60 8.66
C ARG A 575 3.96 40.91 8.41
N PHE A 576 3.25 42.04 8.39
CA PHE A 576 3.86 43.36 8.27
C PHE A 576 4.82 43.65 9.43
N LEU A 577 4.37 43.41 10.67
CA LEU A 577 5.19 43.61 11.88
C LEU A 577 6.43 42.71 11.87
N GLU A 578 6.29 41.44 11.50
CA GLU A 578 7.39 40.48 11.39
C GLU A 578 8.39 40.88 10.29
N THR A 579 7.89 41.30 9.13
CA THR A 579 8.73 41.72 7.99
C THR A 579 9.52 42.98 8.31
N GLU A 580 8.89 43.99 8.91
CA GLU A 580 9.56 45.22 9.32
C GLU A 580 10.55 45.00 10.47
N ALA A 581 10.22 44.11 11.41
CA ALA A 581 11.13 43.69 12.47
C ALA A 581 12.38 43.00 11.91
N ALA A 582 12.19 42.08 10.95
CA ALA A 582 13.27 41.39 10.26
C ALA A 582 14.16 42.35 9.47
N LYS A 583 13.55 43.26 8.69
CA LYS A 583 14.25 44.28 7.90
C LYS A 583 15.13 45.20 8.74
N ARG A 584 14.65 45.57 9.94
CA ARG A 584 15.36 46.47 10.86
C ARG A 584 16.22 45.71 11.88
N GLN A 585 16.23 44.38 11.85
CA GLN A 585 16.92 43.50 12.80
C GLN A 585 16.61 43.82 14.27
N VAL A 586 15.33 44.11 14.57
CA VAL A 586 14.85 44.39 15.94
C VAL A 586 13.75 43.40 16.35
N PRO A 587 13.54 43.16 17.65
CA PRO A 587 12.41 42.33 18.11
C PRO A 587 11.05 42.90 17.67
N VAL A 588 10.10 42.02 17.34
CA VAL A 588 8.73 42.40 16.91
C VAL A 588 8.05 43.33 17.93
N GLN A 589 8.30 43.16 19.23
CA GLN A 589 7.77 44.01 20.29
C GLN A 589 8.19 45.48 20.15
N VAL A 590 9.39 45.74 19.62
CA VAL A 590 9.87 47.11 19.33
C VAL A 590 9.03 47.72 18.20
N MET A 591 8.68 46.93 17.18
CA MET A 591 7.84 47.38 16.07
C MET A 591 6.38 47.60 16.50
N ILE A 592 5.85 46.73 17.35
CA ILE A 592 4.53 46.92 17.99
C ILE A 592 4.50 48.25 18.74
N GLY A 593 5.51 48.53 19.58
CA GLY A 593 5.60 49.78 20.34
C GLY A 593 5.70 51.02 19.43
N LYS A 594 6.49 50.95 18.36
CA LYS A 594 6.58 52.04 17.36
C LYS A 594 5.25 52.30 16.65
N LEU A 595 4.57 51.24 16.21
CA LEU A 595 3.28 51.34 15.54
C LEU A 595 2.21 51.91 16.49
N GLN A 596 2.18 51.46 17.73
CA GLN A 596 1.26 51.94 18.75
C GLN A 596 1.50 53.41 19.12
N ALA A 597 2.77 53.83 19.28
CA ALA A 597 3.12 55.23 19.49
C ALA A 597 2.71 56.12 18.30
N LYS A 598 2.87 55.61 17.07
CA LYS A 598 2.45 56.33 15.86
C LYS A 598 0.93 56.51 15.79
N LEU A 599 0.16 55.47 16.12
CA LEU A 599 -1.30 55.53 16.21
C LEU A 599 -1.77 56.57 17.23
N GLN A 600 -1.11 56.65 18.40
CA GLN A 600 -1.41 57.64 19.44
C GLN A 600 -1.06 59.07 19.00
N ASN A 601 0.09 59.27 18.34
CA ASN A 601 0.60 60.59 17.96
C ASN A 601 -0.18 61.25 16.83
N GLN A 602 -0.68 60.47 15.86
CA GLN A 602 -1.35 61.04 14.68
C GLN A 602 -2.83 61.39 14.90
N LYS A 603 -3.40 61.17 16.09
CA LYS A 603 -4.87 61.22 16.34
C LYS A 603 -5.65 60.51 15.21
N LEU A 604 -5.03 59.48 14.60
CA LEU A 604 -5.67 58.73 13.54
C LEU A 604 -6.85 58.02 14.19
N SER A 605 -8.08 58.40 13.83
CA SER A 605 -9.28 57.61 14.17
C SER A 605 -9.35 56.33 13.32
N MET A 606 -8.20 55.80 12.87
CA MET A 606 -8.16 54.53 12.16
C MET A 606 -8.32 53.43 13.19
N VAL A 607 -9.46 52.75 13.09
CA VAL A 607 -9.68 51.50 13.81
C VAL A 607 -8.69 50.48 13.22
N LEU A 608 -8.06 49.64 14.04
CA LEU A 608 -7.11 48.60 13.61
C LEU A 608 -7.49 47.82 12.32
N PRO A 609 -8.78 47.50 12.05
CA PRO A 609 -9.22 46.88 10.82
C PRO A 609 -8.89 47.68 9.55
N ASP A 610 -8.97 49.01 9.59
CA ASP A 610 -8.69 49.87 8.43
C ASP A 610 -7.21 49.85 8.08
N MET A 611 -6.35 49.73 9.09
CA MET A 611 -4.91 49.59 8.92
C MET A 611 -4.55 48.23 8.29
N GLY A 612 -5.19 47.15 8.74
CA GLY A 612 -5.05 45.83 8.11
C GLY A 612 -5.48 45.85 6.63
N LYS A 613 -6.59 46.53 6.32
CA LYS A 613 -7.05 46.72 4.93
C LYS A 613 -6.07 47.55 4.10
N GLN A 614 -5.49 48.60 4.67
CA GLN A 614 -4.50 49.42 3.98
C GLN A 614 -3.23 48.62 3.63
N ILE A 615 -2.76 47.77 4.55
CA ILE A 615 -1.62 46.87 4.32
C ILE A 615 -1.96 45.86 3.22
N LEU A 616 -3.16 45.24 3.27
CA LEU A 616 -3.63 44.32 2.23
C LEU A 616 -3.72 44.98 0.84
N ALA A 617 -4.06 46.27 0.79
CA ALA A 617 -4.09 47.05 -0.45
C ALA A 617 -2.68 47.46 -0.95
N GLY A 618 -1.61 47.01 -0.30
CA GLY A 618 -0.22 47.34 -0.66
C GLY A 618 0.25 48.69 -0.14
N GLY A 619 -0.48 49.31 0.78
CA GLY A 619 -0.08 50.57 1.40
C GLY A 619 1.09 50.38 2.37
N THR A 620 2.13 51.19 2.21
CA THR A 620 3.30 51.20 3.11
C THR A 620 3.08 52.13 4.29
N ILE A 621 3.24 51.62 5.51
CA ILE A 621 3.22 52.41 6.74
C ILE A 621 4.66 52.71 7.15
N MET A 622 5.09 53.96 6.98
CA MET A 622 6.43 54.39 7.40
C MET A 622 6.53 54.48 8.93
N LEU A 623 7.32 53.62 9.60
CA LEU A 623 7.43 53.58 11.07
C LEU A 623 8.59 54.41 11.63
N ASP A 624 9.10 55.37 10.85
CA ASP A 624 10.19 56.28 11.21
C ASP A 624 9.69 57.63 11.73
#